data_AF-A0A840WPL9-F1
#
_entry.id   AF-A0A840WPL9-F1
#
_cell.length_a   1.000
_cell.length_b   1.000
_cell.length_c   1.000
_cell.angle_alpha   90.00
_cell.angle_beta   90.00
_cell.angle_gamma   90.00
#
_symmetry.space_group_name_H-M   'P 1'
#
loop_
_entity.id
_entity.type
_entity.pdbx_description
1 polymer ?
#
loop_
_entity_poly.entity_id
_entity_poly.type
_entity_poly.pdbx_seq_one_letter_code
_entity_poly.pdbx_strand_id
1 'polypeptide(L)'
;MTTQPTAPRPTGSQILGARTQIYARSSPGGYALRGAALAAVGTVLLAATAASPSLAAPGSVPGWTLIGILGATLVGALLVGLPMYFHARALPETGETDPVRYASAKLQAASGELGPDPATNRLARRLSDRLVHNSNPAYSLTGLVVALAFVALLPMADVIGPGFDPRNLIRLTPAFVFLVAFALVYSYAKTQHARFKAFRESYDAANG
;
A
#
# COMPACT_ATOMS: atom_id res chain seq x y z
N MET A 1 -34.64 -24.89 13.36
CA MET A 1 -33.55 -24.03 13.88
C MET A 1 -33.21 -23.04 12.81
N THR A 2 -33.71 -21.81 12.92
CA THR A 2 -33.41 -20.70 12.01
C THR A 2 -31.99 -20.22 12.32
N THR A 3 -31.02 -20.60 11.48
CA THR A 3 -29.70 -19.97 11.48
C THR A 3 -29.91 -18.51 11.11
N GLN A 4 -29.92 -17.61 12.10
CA GLN A 4 -29.89 -16.17 11.83
C GLN A 4 -28.74 -15.92 10.87
N PRO A 5 -28.98 -15.25 9.74
CA PRO A 5 -27.92 -15.03 8.77
C PRO A 5 -26.91 -14.05 9.39
N THR A 6 -25.76 -14.58 9.79
CA THR A 6 -24.73 -13.87 10.54
C THR A 6 -23.85 -13.02 9.63
N ALA A 7 -23.34 -11.91 10.17
CA ALA A 7 -22.37 -11.06 9.48
C ALA A 7 -21.16 -11.83 8.92
N PRO A 8 -20.50 -11.32 7.86
CA PRO A 8 -19.32 -11.96 7.28
C PRO A 8 -18.23 -12.19 8.34
N ARG A 9 -17.66 -13.39 8.38
CA ARG A 9 -16.58 -13.73 9.32
C ARG A 9 -15.22 -13.35 8.70
N PRO A 10 -14.52 -12.35 9.24
CA PRO A 10 -13.22 -11.96 8.71
C PRO A 10 -12.15 -13.00 9.07
N THR A 11 -11.20 -13.19 8.16
CA THR A 11 -9.98 -13.96 8.38
C THR A 11 -8.98 -13.21 9.25
N GLY A 12 -8.00 -13.91 9.83
CA GLY A 12 -6.96 -13.28 10.67
C GLY A 12 -6.18 -12.17 9.99
N SER A 13 -5.91 -12.29 8.68
CA SER A 13 -5.23 -11.26 7.89
C SER A 13 -6.10 -10.00 7.71
N GLN A 14 -7.41 -10.16 7.57
CA GLN A 14 -8.35 -9.04 7.46
C GLN A 14 -8.51 -8.30 8.80
N ILE A 15 -8.51 -9.04 9.91
CA ILE A 15 -8.47 -8.45 11.26
C ILE A 15 -7.16 -7.70 11.47
N LEU A 16 -6.03 -8.27 11.06
CA LEU A 16 -4.73 -7.60 11.16
C LEU A 16 -4.69 -6.32 10.32
N GLY A 17 -5.22 -6.35 9.10
CA GLY A 17 -5.37 -5.17 8.26
C GLY A 17 -6.25 -4.09 8.90
N ALA A 18 -7.37 -4.49 9.54
CA ALA A 18 -8.22 -3.58 10.29
C ALA A 18 -7.50 -2.95 11.48
N ARG A 19 -6.72 -3.74 12.25
CA ARG A 19 -5.87 -3.23 13.34
C ARG A 19 -4.86 -2.21 12.83
N THR A 20 -4.21 -2.47 11.71
CA THR A 20 -3.27 -1.51 11.10
C THR A 20 -3.99 -0.23 10.68
N GLN A 21 -5.20 -0.31 10.14
CA GLN A 21 -6.00 0.87 9.76
C GLN A 21 -6.50 1.68 10.96
N ILE A 22 -6.82 1.01 12.07
CA ILE A 22 -7.17 1.65 13.35
C ILE A 22 -5.92 2.30 13.95
N TYR A 23 -4.79 1.60 13.96
CA TYR A 23 -3.51 2.11 14.46
C TYR A 23 -3.00 3.31 13.66
N ALA A 24 -3.12 3.28 12.32
CA ALA A 24 -2.77 4.40 11.46
C ALA A 24 -3.52 5.66 11.86
N ARG A 25 -4.81 5.54 12.23
CA ARG A 25 -5.61 6.65 12.72
C ARG A 25 -5.18 7.11 14.12
N SER A 26 -5.05 6.18 15.08
CA SER A 26 -4.75 6.54 16.48
C SER A 26 -3.33 7.09 16.66
N SER A 27 -2.40 6.71 15.79
CA SER A 27 -0.98 7.02 15.93
C SER A 27 -0.34 7.24 14.56
N PRO A 28 -0.70 8.32 13.83
CA PRO A 28 -0.23 8.56 12.46
C PRO A 28 1.29 8.66 12.38
N GLY A 29 1.95 9.26 13.38
CA GLY A 29 3.40 9.32 13.47
C GLY A 29 4.05 7.94 13.65
N GLY A 30 3.50 7.11 14.54
CA GLY A 30 4.00 5.74 14.76
C GLY A 30 3.80 4.83 13.54
N TYR A 31 2.67 4.98 12.84
CA TYR A 31 2.40 4.27 11.59
C TYR A 31 3.36 4.69 10.47
N ALA A 32 3.57 5.99 10.30
CA ALA A 32 4.53 6.54 9.34
C ALA A 32 5.95 6.08 9.63
N LEU A 33 6.37 6.11 10.90
CA LEU A 33 7.71 5.68 11.32
C LEU A 33 7.96 4.19 11.06
N ARG A 34 6.96 3.34 11.30
CA ARG A 34 7.04 1.90 10.96
C ARG A 34 7.14 1.69 9.45
N GLY A 35 6.36 2.43 8.66
CA GLY A 35 6.43 2.40 7.20
C GLY A 35 7.80 2.86 6.68
N ALA A 36 8.31 3.97 7.21
CA ALA A 36 9.62 4.51 6.90
C ALA A 36 10.75 3.53 7.26
N ALA A 37 10.66 2.87 8.42
CA ALA A 37 11.62 1.86 8.85
C ALA A 37 11.62 0.65 7.92
N LEU A 38 10.45 0.14 7.52
CA LEU A 38 10.34 -0.95 6.55
C LEU A 38 10.92 -0.57 5.19
N ALA A 39 10.65 0.65 4.72
CA ALA A 39 11.21 1.18 3.48
C ALA A 39 12.74 1.32 3.56
N ALA A 40 13.26 1.79 4.70
CA ALA A 40 14.69 1.88 4.96
C ALA A 40 15.36 0.50 4.88
N VAL A 41 14.81 -0.51 5.57
CA VAL A 41 15.33 -1.89 5.51
C VAL A 41 15.30 -2.42 4.08
N GLY A 42 14.20 -2.23 3.35
CA GLY A 42 14.10 -2.63 1.96
C GLY A 42 15.14 -1.95 1.07
N THR A 43 15.39 -0.66 1.30
CA THR A 43 16.38 0.13 0.55
C THR A 43 17.80 -0.34 0.84
N VAL A 44 18.12 -0.63 2.10
CA VAL A 44 19.42 -1.19 2.50
C VAL A 44 19.65 -2.55 1.85
N LEU A 45 18.64 -3.44 1.84
CA LEU A 45 18.75 -4.76 1.18
C LEU A 45 18.96 -4.63 -0.33
N LEU A 46 18.22 -3.74 -0.99
CA LEU A 46 18.40 -3.45 -2.42
C LEU A 46 19.79 -2.89 -2.71
N ALA A 47 20.24 -1.94 -1.89
CA ALA A 47 21.55 -1.33 -2.03
C ALA A 47 22.69 -2.34 -1.78
N ALA A 48 22.56 -3.22 -0.78
CA ALA A 48 23.51 -4.29 -0.52
C ALA A 48 23.57 -5.30 -1.67
N THR A 49 22.42 -5.63 -2.27
CA THR A 49 22.35 -6.53 -3.43
C THR A 49 23.02 -5.89 -4.66
N ALA A 50 22.72 -4.62 -4.92
CA ALA A 50 23.32 -3.85 -6.01
C ALA A 50 24.84 -3.67 -5.84
N ALA A 51 25.30 -3.51 -4.59
CA ALA A 51 26.71 -3.39 -4.24
C ALA A 51 27.42 -4.75 -4.09
N SER A 52 26.73 -5.89 -4.18
CA SER A 52 27.33 -7.21 -3.98
C SER A 52 28.51 -7.54 -4.91
N PRO A 53 28.55 -7.11 -6.19
CA PRO A 53 29.72 -7.32 -7.05
C PRO A 53 30.95 -6.57 -6.52
N SER A 54 30.75 -5.39 -5.94
CA SER A 54 31.81 -4.55 -5.37
C SER A 54 32.26 -5.04 -3.99
N LEU A 55 31.36 -5.63 -3.20
CA LEU A 55 31.65 -6.23 -1.91
C LEU A 55 32.50 -7.52 -2.03
N ALA A 56 32.47 -8.20 -3.17
CA ALA A 56 33.32 -9.36 -3.46
C ALA A 56 34.80 -8.98 -3.68
N ALA A 57 35.10 -7.71 -3.93
CA ALA A 57 36.45 -7.17 -4.08
C ALA A 57 36.62 -5.89 -3.21
N PRO A 58 36.81 -6.03 -1.88
CA PRO A 58 36.69 -4.94 -0.91
C PRO A 58 37.59 -3.73 -1.17
N GLY A 59 38.77 -3.94 -1.77
CA GLY A 59 39.72 -2.86 -2.11
C GLY A 59 39.27 -1.93 -3.24
N SER A 60 38.16 -2.25 -3.92
CA SER A 60 37.63 -1.49 -5.05
C SER A 60 36.39 -0.66 -4.72
N VAL A 61 35.88 -0.74 -3.48
CA VAL A 61 34.67 -0.01 -3.06
C VAL A 61 35.05 1.44 -2.72
N PRO A 62 34.59 2.44 -3.48
CA PRO A 62 34.87 3.82 -3.16
C PRO A 62 34.22 4.23 -1.83
N GLY A 63 34.91 5.02 -1.00
CA GLY A 63 34.39 5.45 0.30
C GLY A 63 33.04 6.20 0.25
N TRP A 64 32.69 6.78 -0.90
CA TRP A 64 31.40 7.45 -1.12
C TRP A 64 30.22 6.47 -1.28
N THR A 65 30.46 5.18 -1.46
CA THR A 65 29.38 4.18 -1.59
C THR A 65 28.52 4.13 -0.33
N LEU A 66 29.12 4.17 0.86
CA LEU A 66 28.36 4.21 2.13
C LEU A 66 27.50 5.47 2.25
N ILE A 67 28.01 6.62 1.79
CA ILE A 67 27.27 7.88 1.77
C ILE A 67 26.08 7.79 0.81
N GLY A 68 26.27 7.18 -0.37
CA GLY A 68 25.19 6.92 -1.33
C GLY A 68 24.11 6.01 -0.77
N ILE A 69 24.48 4.93 -0.07
CA ILE A 69 23.54 4.01 0.59
C ILE A 69 22.74 4.74 1.68
N LEU A 70 23.42 5.53 2.53
CA LEU A 70 22.77 6.35 3.56
C LEU A 70 21.79 7.36 2.96
N GLY A 71 22.21 8.07 1.91
CA GLY A 71 21.37 9.03 1.19
C GLY A 71 20.14 8.36 0.58
N ALA A 72 20.32 7.25 -0.13
CA ALA A 72 19.23 6.49 -0.72
C ALA A 72 18.25 5.96 0.34
N THR A 73 18.78 5.46 1.46
CA THR A 73 17.96 4.96 2.58
C THR A 73 17.13 6.06 3.22
N LEU A 74 17.72 7.23 3.45
CA LEU A 74 17.01 8.38 4.01
C LEU A 74 15.90 8.86 3.05
N VAL A 75 16.22 8.98 1.76
CA VAL A 75 15.24 9.38 0.73
C VAL A 75 14.11 8.35 0.65
N GLY A 76 14.42 7.05 0.59
CA GLY A 76 13.41 5.99 0.55
C GLY A 76 12.51 5.99 1.79
N ALA A 77 13.09 6.16 2.98
CA ALA A 77 12.35 6.28 4.23
C ALA A 77 11.40 7.48 4.23
N LEU A 78 11.85 8.65 3.75
CA LEU A 78 11.03 9.87 3.67
C LEU A 78 9.92 9.75 2.64
N LEU A 79 10.21 9.19 1.46
CA LEU A 79 9.23 8.99 0.38
C LEU A 79 8.09 8.05 0.77
N VAL A 80 8.30 7.16 1.74
CA VAL A 80 7.24 6.29 2.28
C VAL A 80 6.61 6.90 3.53
N GLY A 81 7.43 7.37 4.48
CA GLY A 81 6.98 7.88 5.77
C GLY A 81 6.10 9.13 5.66
N LEU A 82 6.51 10.12 4.85
CA LEU A 82 5.77 11.39 4.71
C LEU A 82 4.37 11.16 4.12
N PRO A 83 4.21 10.48 2.96
CA PRO A 83 2.88 10.19 2.43
C PRO A 83 2.03 9.35 3.39
N MET A 84 2.60 8.36 4.06
CA MET A 84 1.86 7.57 5.05
C MET A 84 1.37 8.42 6.23
N TYR A 85 2.17 9.38 6.69
CA TYR A 85 1.79 10.30 7.76
C TYR A 85 0.61 11.19 7.35
N PHE A 86 0.72 11.86 6.20
CA PHE A 86 -0.33 12.74 5.70
C PHE A 86 -1.60 11.96 5.37
N HIS A 87 -1.47 10.80 4.74
CA HIS A 87 -2.60 9.92 4.47
C HIS A 87 -3.27 9.48 5.77
N ALA A 88 -2.51 9.05 6.77
CA ALA A 88 -3.04 8.63 8.06
C ALA A 88 -3.76 9.76 8.80
N ARG A 89 -3.24 10.99 8.74
CA ARG A 89 -3.90 12.18 9.31
C ARG A 89 -5.17 12.59 8.57
N ALA A 90 -5.25 12.33 7.27
CA ALA A 90 -6.43 12.65 6.46
C ALA A 90 -7.55 11.60 6.59
N LEU A 91 -7.35 10.52 7.37
CA LEU A 91 -8.36 9.47 7.53
C LEU A 91 -9.57 10.00 8.34
N PRO A 92 -10.81 9.93 7.79
CA PRO A 92 -11.99 10.35 8.51
C PRO A 92 -12.25 9.50 9.77
N GLU A 93 -12.83 10.14 10.79
CA GLU A 93 -13.21 9.49 12.03
C GLU A 93 -14.46 8.62 11.85
N THR A 94 -14.32 7.31 12.06
CA THR A 94 -15.43 6.36 11.85
C THR A 94 -16.05 5.84 13.15
N GLY A 95 -15.58 6.31 14.31
CA GLY A 95 -16.05 5.90 15.65
C GLY A 95 -15.76 4.45 16.05
N GLU A 96 -15.64 3.53 15.10
CA GLU A 96 -15.41 2.10 15.33
C GLU A 96 -13.96 1.78 15.69
N THR A 97 -13.77 1.09 16.81
CA THR A 97 -12.46 0.68 17.36
C THR A 97 -12.29 -0.83 17.43
N ASP A 98 -13.37 -1.62 17.25
CA ASP A 98 -13.28 -3.08 17.21
C ASP A 98 -12.79 -3.55 15.82
N PRO A 99 -11.60 -4.19 15.73
CA PRO A 99 -11.06 -4.64 14.47
C PRO A 99 -11.89 -5.74 13.80
N VAL A 100 -12.64 -6.54 14.56
CA VAL A 100 -13.48 -7.61 14.00
C VAL A 100 -14.71 -7.00 13.32
N ARG A 101 -15.40 -6.08 14.00
CA ARG A 101 -16.56 -5.35 13.44
C ARG A 101 -16.18 -4.46 12.27
N TYR A 102 -15.01 -3.82 12.35
CA TYR A 102 -14.48 -3.06 11.22
C TYR A 102 -14.22 -3.97 10.00
N ALA A 103 -13.57 -5.11 10.21
CA ALA A 103 -13.26 -6.04 9.13
C ALA A 103 -14.52 -6.68 8.53
N SER A 104 -15.52 -7.06 9.34
CA SER A 104 -16.79 -7.61 8.85
C SER A 104 -17.59 -6.58 8.06
N ALA A 105 -17.67 -5.33 8.53
CA ALA A 105 -18.33 -4.24 7.81
C ALA A 105 -17.62 -3.90 6.50
N LYS A 106 -16.29 -3.90 6.49
CA LYS A 106 -15.50 -3.73 5.26
C LYS A 106 -15.74 -4.87 4.27
N LEU A 107 -15.82 -6.11 4.73
CA LEU A 107 -16.15 -7.26 3.88
C LEU A 107 -17.55 -7.17 3.32
N GLN A 108 -18.52 -6.77 4.14
CA GLN A 108 -19.88 -6.54 3.69
C GLN A 108 -19.92 -5.47 2.60
N ALA A 109 -19.27 -4.32 2.82
CA ALA A 109 -19.16 -3.28 1.81
C ALA A 109 -18.43 -3.77 0.53
N ALA A 110 -17.40 -4.61 0.69
CA ALA A 110 -16.62 -5.16 -0.42
C ALA A 110 -17.36 -6.26 -1.21
N SER A 111 -18.49 -6.77 -0.69
CA SER A 111 -19.39 -7.65 -1.44
C SER A 111 -20.17 -6.88 -2.50
N GLY A 112 -20.41 -5.59 -2.28
CA GLY A 112 -21.23 -4.74 -3.15
C GLY A 112 -22.73 -4.81 -2.86
N GLU A 113 -23.17 -5.64 -1.91
CA GLU A 113 -24.59 -5.89 -1.63
C GLU A 113 -24.90 -5.73 -0.13
N LEU A 114 -26.18 -5.49 0.17
CA LEU A 114 -26.69 -5.43 1.53
C LEU A 114 -26.63 -6.81 2.19
N GLY A 115 -26.09 -6.85 3.39
CA GLY A 115 -26.03 -8.06 4.19
C GLY A 115 -27.33 -8.31 4.96
N PRO A 116 -27.46 -9.50 5.54
CA PRO A 116 -28.59 -9.86 6.40
C PRO A 116 -28.65 -9.09 7.72
N ASP A 117 -27.52 -8.55 8.21
CA ASP A 117 -27.42 -7.84 9.48
C ASP A 117 -27.49 -6.30 9.28
N PRO A 118 -28.58 -5.64 9.72
CA PRO A 118 -28.75 -4.20 9.59
C PRO A 118 -27.72 -3.38 10.40
N ALA A 119 -27.16 -3.94 11.48
CA ALA A 119 -26.14 -3.25 12.28
C ALA A 119 -24.81 -3.20 11.51
N THR A 120 -24.41 -4.31 10.89
CA THR A 120 -23.23 -4.37 10.01
C THR A 120 -23.43 -3.51 8.76
N ASN A 121 -24.62 -3.48 8.15
CA ASN A 121 -24.89 -2.62 6.99
C ASN A 121 -24.77 -1.13 7.33
N ARG A 122 -25.31 -0.69 8.48
CA ARG A 122 -25.17 0.70 8.96
C ARG A 122 -23.71 1.07 9.19
N LEU A 123 -22.93 0.16 9.80
CA LEU A 123 -21.50 0.39 10.01
C LEU A 123 -20.75 0.44 8.67
N ALA A 124 -21.03 -0.48 7.75
CA ALA A 124 -20.48 -0.53 6.41
C ALA A 124 -20.78 0.76 5.62
N ARG A 125 -21.98 1.33 5.76
CA ARG A 125 -22.35 2.61 5.15
C ARG A 125 -21.59 3.80 5.74
N ARG A 126 -21.37 3.84 7.06
CA ARG A 126 -20.50 4.87 7.68
C ARG A 126 -19.05 4.75 7.22
N LEU A 127 -18.60 3.52 6.97
CA LEU A 127 -17.26 3.26 6.44
C LEU A 127 -17.15 3.48 4.92
N SER A 128 -18.26 3.45 4.18
CA SER A 128 -18.23 3.40 2.71
C SER A 128 -17.57 4.64 2.11
N ASP A 129 -17.83 5.84 2.64
CA ASP A 129 -17.23 7.06 2.09
C ASP A 129 -15.70 7.06 2.26
N ARG A 130 -15.22 6.53 3.39
CA ARG A 130 -13.79 6.29 3.64
C ARG A 130 -13.22 5.20 2.73
N LEU A 131 -13.95 4.10 2.53
CA LEU A 131 -13.53 2.98 1.71
C LEU A 131 -13.48 3.35 0.22
N VAL A 132 -14.43 4.16 -0.26
CA VAL A 132 -14.45 4.73 -1.62
C VAL A 132 -13.27 5.69 -1.82
N HIS A 133 -13.00 6.58 -0.86
CA HIS A 133 -11.85 7.47 -0.93
C HIS A 133 -10.51 6.71 -0.95
N ASN A 134 -10.34 5.74 -0.05
CA ASN A 134 -9.10 4.95 0.05
C ASN A 134 -8.90 3.96 -1.11
N SER A 135 -9.97 3.55 -1.79
CA SER A 135 -9.89 2.68 -2.97
C SER A 135 -9.74 3.46 -4.28
N ASN A 136 -9.71 4.80 -4.24
CA ASN A 136 -9.55 5.60 -5.45
C ASN A 136 -8.18 5.31 -6.09
N PRO A 137 -8.16 4.76 -7.32
CA PRO A 137 -6.93 4.38 -8.00
C PRO A 137 -6.00 5.58 -8.30
N ALA A 138 -6.52 6.81 -8.27
CA ALA A 138 -5.71 8.02 -8.43
C ALA A 138 -4.68 8.19 -7.30
N TYR A 139 -5.00 7.79 -6.05
CA TYR A 139 -4.03 7.82 -4.95
C TYR A 139 -2.97 6.72 -5.09
N SER A 140 -3.30 5.61 -5.77
CA SER A 140 -2.33 4.58 -6.13
C SER A 140 -1.33 5.07 -7.18
N LEU A 141 -1.76 5.94 -8.12
CA LEU A 141 -0.90 6.53 -9.16
C LEU A 141 0.22 7.42 -8.60
N THR A 142 0.01 8.13 -7.50
CA THR A 142 1.07 8.95 -6.88
C THR A 142 2.24 8.09 -6.39
N GLY A 143 1.95 6.91 -5.82
CA GLY A 143 2.97 5.94 -5.44
C GLY A 143 3.76 5.39 -6.63
N LEU A 144 3.09 5.21 -7.78
CA LEU A 144 3.72 4.78 -9.02
C LEU A 144 4.77 5.79 -9.48
N VAL A 145 4.44 7.08 -9.57
CA VAL A 145 5.37 8.12 -10.09
C VAL A 145 6.64 8.18 -9.24
N VAL A 146 6.50 8.12 -7.91
CA VAL A 146 7.64 8.16 -6.99
C VAL A 146 8.51 6.90 -7.12
N ALA A 147 7.91 5.72 -7.21
CA ALA A 147 8.65 4.48 -7.32
C ALA A 147 9.28 4.29 -8.71
N LEU A 148 8.60 4.70 -9.79
CA LEU A 148 9.15 4.68 -11.15
C LEU A 148 10.32 5.65 -11.28
N ALA A 149 10.24 6.83 -10.68
CA ALA A 149 11.37 7.75 -10.60
C ALA A 149 12.56 7.10 -9.90
N PHE A 150 12.35 6.41 -8.77
CA PHE A 150 13.45 5.79 -8.01
C PHE A 150 14.07 4.58 -8.72
N VAL A 151 13.27 3.75 -9.38
CA VAL A 151 13.72 2.48 -9.96
C VAL A 151 14.17 2.62 -11.42
N ALA A 152 13.61 3.56 -12.19
CA ALA A 152 13.94 3.72 -13.61
C ALA A 152 15.08 4.72 -13.89
N LEU A 153 15.24 5.78 -13.08
CA LEU A 153 16.27 6.81 -13.35
C LEU A 153 17.71 6.30 -13.13
N LEU A 154 17.93 5.45 -12.13
CA LEU A 154 19.26 4.92 -11.81
C LEU A 154 19.82 3.98 -12.90
N PRO A 155 19.07 3.01 -13.45
CA PRO A 155 19.58 2.13 -14.49
C PRO A 155 19.49 2.69 -15.92
N MET A 156 18.60 3.64 -16.23
CA MET A 156 18.53 4.19 -17.61
C MET A 156 19.76 4.99 -18.01
N ALA A 157 20.44 5.66 -17.06
CA ALA A 157 21.66 6.40 -17.34
C ALA A 157 22.81 5.49 -17.85
N ASP A 158 22.86 4.23 -17.38
CA ASP A 158 23.86 3.25 -17.79
C ASP A 158 23.49 2.51 -19.10
N VAL A 159 22.19 2.39 -19.41
CA VAL A 159 21.71 1.56 -20.54
C VAL A 159 21.74 2.29 -21.89
N ILE A 160 21.71 3.63 -21.91
CA ILE A 160 21.63 4.44 -23.14
C ILE A 160 23.02 4.90 -23.63
N GLY A 161 24.08 4.69 -22.83
CA GLY A 161 25.46 4.98 -23.23
C GLY A 161 26.03 3.96 -24.24
N PRO A 162 27.17 4.26 -24.88
CA PRO A 162 27.77 3.46 -25.97
C PRO A 162 28.28 2.05 -25.58
N GLY A 163 27.94 1.55 -24.39
CA GLY A 163 28.34 0.25 -23.84
C GLY A 163 27.14 -0.66 -23.53
N PHE A 164 26.21 -0.82 -24.46
CA PHE A 164 25.04 -1.69 -24.29
C PHE A 164 25.47 -3.16 -24.11
N ASP A 165 25.41 -3.66 -22.88
CA ASP A 165 25.49 -5.08 -22.55
C ASP A 165 24.07 -5.61 -22.25
N PRO A 166 23.57 -6.64 -22.95
CA PRO A 166 22.28 -7.27 -22.67
C PRO A 166 22.07 -7.70 -21.21
N ARG A 167 23.15 -7.97 -20.47
CA ARG A 167 23.10 -8.28 -19.02
C ARG A 167 22.61 -7.10 -18.19
N ASN A 168 22.75 -5.87 -18.67
CA ASN A 168 22.22 -4.68 -18.01
C ASN A 168 20.68 -4.62 -18.03
N LEU A 169 20.00 -5.39 -18.89
CA LEU A 169 18.55 -5.53 -18.86
C LEU A 169 18.04 -6.23 -17.58
N ILE A 170 18.87 -7.08 -16.96
CA ILE A 170 18.55 -7.71 -15.65
C ILE A 170 18.40 -6.63 -14.55
N ARG A 171 19.09 -5.49 -14.69
CA ARG A 171 18.96 -4.36 -13.76
C ARG A 171 17.58 -3.69 -13.86
N LEU A 172 16.82 -3.92 -14.93
CA LEU A 172 15.43 -3.46 -15.09
C LEU A 172 14.40 -4.45 -14.50
N THR A 173 14.83 -5.66 -14.10
CA THR A 173 13.93 -6.66 -13.49
C THR A 173 13.17 -6.13 -12.28
N PRO A 174 13.78 -5.40 -11.32
CA PRO A 174 13.03 -4.78 -10.22
C PRO A 174 11.94 -3.81 -10.69
N ALA A 175 12.21 -3.02 -11.74
CA ALA A 175 11.23 -2.12 -12.34
C ALA A 175 10.05 -2.89 -12.93
N PHE A 176 10.33 -3.97 -13.65
CA PHE A 176 9.31 -4.81 -14.25
C PHE A 176 8.45 -5.53 -13.20
N VAL A 177 9.05 -6.13 -12.17
CA VAL A 177 8.32 -6.75 -11.05
C VAL A 177 7.43 -5.71 -10.35
N PHE A 178 7.94 -4.50 -10.17
CA PHE A 178 7.20 -3.41 -9.57
C PHE A 178 5.99 -3.00 -10.42
N LEU A 179 6.16 -2.88 -11.74
CA LEU A 179 5.07 -2.60 -12.68
C LEU A 179 3.98 -3.68 -12.65
N VAL A 180 4.37 -4.97 -12.60
CA VAL A 180 3.42 -6.09 -12.51
C VAL A 180 2.66 -6.05 -11.18
N ALA A 181 3.37 -5.92 -10.06
CA ALA A 181 2.73 -5.81 -8.74
C ALA A 181 1.77 -4.62 -8.67
N PHE A 182 2.17 -3.48 -9.26
CA PHE A 182 1.33 -2.31 -9.35
C PHE A 182 0.07 -2.55 -10.20
N ALA A 183 0.20 -3.15 -11.38
CA ALA A 183 -0.95 -3.45 -12.24
C ALA A 183 -2.00 -4.31 -11.50
N LEU A 184 -1.54 -5.28 -10.71
CA LEU A 184 -2.40 -6.09 -9.86
C LEU A 184 -3.08 -5.26 -8.77
N VAL A 185 -2.33 -4.42 -8.05
CA VAL A 185 -2.87 -3.53 -7.00
C VAL A 185 -3.88 -2.54 -7.56
N TYR A 186 -3.58 -1.93 -8.72
CA TYR A 186 -4.46 -0.99 -9.41
C TYR A 186 -5.76 -1.65 -9.85
N SER A 187 -5.67 -2.83 -10.50
CA SER A 187 -6.84 -3.59 -10.93
C SER A 187 -7.71 -3.95 -9.72
N TYR A 188 -7.09 -4.43 -8.65
CA TYR A 188 -7.78 -4.75 -7.41
C TYR A 188 -8.47 -3.52 -6.78
N ALA A 189 -7.78 -2.37 -6.71
CA ALA A 189 -8.33 -1.13 -6.18
C ALA A 189 -9.54 -0.65 -6.99
N LYS A 190 -9.47 -0.71 -8.32
CA LYS A 190 -10.58 -0.36 -9.22
C LYS A 190 -11.81 -1.24 -8.98
N THR A 191 -11.61 -2.56 -8.87
CA THR A 191 -12.71 -3.49 -8.56
C THR A 191 -13.32 -3.20 -7.19
N GLN A 192 -12.49 -2.97 -6.17
CA GLN A 192 -12.96 -2.65 -4.82
C GLN A 192 -13.75 -1.33 -4.78
N HIS A 193 -13.27 -0.30 -5.47
CA HIS A 193 -13.94 1.00 -5.57
C HIS A 193 -15.35 0.85 -6.16
N ALA A 194 -15.49 0.10 -7.26
CA ALA A 194 -16.78 -0.17 -7.88
C ALA A 194 -17.75 -0.89 -6.91
N ARG A 195 -17.26 -1.88 -6.15
CA ARG A 195 -18.07 -2.61 -5.18
C ARG A 195 -18.51 -1.74 -4.00
N PHE A 196 -17.62 -0.93 -3.44
CA PHE A 196 -17.99 -0.01 -2.36
C PHE A 196 -19.01 1.03 -2.83
N LYS A 197 -18.90 1.49 -4.08
CA LYS A 197 -19.89 2.40 -4.67
C LYS A 197 -21.25 1.70 -4.84
N ALA A 198 -21.26 0.49 -5.40
CA ALA A 198 -22.48 -0.31 -5.56
C ALA A 198 -23.18 -0.59 -4.21
N PHE A 199 -22.41 -0.96 -3.18
CA PHE A 199 -22.95 -1.14 -1.83
C PHE A 199 -23.63 0.14 -1.33
N ARG A 200 -22.98 1.29 -1.50
CA ARG A 200 -23.52 2.60 -1.08
C ARG A 200 -24.84 2.91 -1.77
N GLU A 201 -24.88 2.75 -3.09
CA GLU A 201 -26.09 2.97 -3.90
C GLU A 201 -27.22 2.03 -3.47
N SER A 202 -26.93 0.74 -3.22
CA SER A 202 -27.92 -0.24 -2.74
C SER A 202 -28.47 0.11 -1.34
N TYR A 203 -27.61 0.59 -0.44
CA TYR A 203 -28.02 0.99 0.91
C TYR A 203 -28.88 2.24 0.89
N ASP A 204 -28.48 3.25 0.10
CA ASP A 204 -29.19 4.52 0.00
C ASP A 204 -30.55 4.32 -0.72
N ALA A 205 -30.64 3.43 -1.70
CA ALA A 205 -31.92 3.08 -2.36
C ALA A 205 -32.89 2.30 -1.44
N ALA A 206 -32.38 1.53 -0.48
CA ALA A 206 -33.21 0.73 0.43
C ALA A 206 -33.67 1.51 1.68
N ASN A 207 -33.03 2.64 2.01
CA ASN A 207 -33.25 3.39 3.25
C ASN A 207 -33.47 4.90 3.06
N GLY A 208 -33.51 5.38 1.82
CA GLY A 208 -33.85 6.76 1.44
C GLY A 208 -35.26 6.86 0.90
#